data_AF-A0A7V5PGW4-F1
#
_entry.id   AF-A0A7V5PGW4-F1
#
_cell.length_a   1.000
_cell.length_b   1.000
_cell.length_c   1.000
_cell.angle_alpha   90.00
_cell.angle_beta   90.00
_cell.angle_gamma   90.00
#
_symmetry.space_group_name_H-M   'P 1'
#
loop_
_entity.id
_entity.type
_entity.pdbx_description
1 polymer ?
#
loop_
_entity_poly.entity_id
_entity_poly.type
_entity_poly.pdbx_seq_one_letter_code
_entity_poly.pdbx_strand_id
1 'polypeptide(L)'
;MPETMDNDRWSMISAVFGTLLVIGTLLLIWSQLQRIEARADRIYAQAVLVQLELDSLEKEMLALEGVLRAAREQRGKGAARIEVGGIRYSEDEIRRLESELRGFGDIIAVKRKTLAALNRSKASVLLDLQILFWGSLFSLLVGVIAAALGYLSWFHKVRIFRDRRHGPRAEDLQAFEEAPGPR
;
A
#
# COMPACT_ATOMS: atom_id res chain seq x y z
N MET A 1 -53.52 1.85 -3.26
CA MET A 1 -52.40 2.53 -2.59
C MET A 1 -51.25 1.57 -2.20
N PRO A 2 -50.57 0.87 -3.14
CA PRO A 2 -49.38 0.05 -2.81
C PRO A 2 -48.02 0.74 -3.03
N GLU A 3 -47.94 1.81 -3.85
CA GLU A 3 -46.66 2.41 -4.29
C GLU A 3 -45.79 3.02 -3.18
N THR A 4 -46.36 3.37 -2.03
CA THR A 4 -45.61 4.04 -0.95
C THR A 4 -44.87 3.08 -0.03
N MET A 5 -45.24 1.79 0.01
CA MET A 5 -44.59 0.75 0.83
C MET A 5 -43.30 0.22 0.17
N ASP A 6 -43.26 0.09 -1.15
CA ASP A 6 -42.08 -0.42 -1.84
C ASP A 6 -40.90 0.56 -1.75
N ASN A 7 -41.15 1.87 -1.90
CA ASN A 7 -40.11 2.89 -1.78
C ASN A 7 -39.45 2.95 -0.38
N ASP A 8 -40.16 2.56 0.68
CA ASP A 8 -39.60 2.51 2.05
C ASP A 8 -38.58 1.39 2.21
N ARG A 9 -38.83 0.23 1.62
CA ARG A 9 -37.92 -0.91 1.68
C ARG A 9 -36.64 -0.60 0.90
N TRP A 10 -36.76 0.04 -0.28
CA TRP A 10 -35.61 0.42 -1.10
C TRP A 10 -34.70 1.46 -0.45
N SER A 11 -35.26 2.46 0.25
CA SER A 11 -34.46 3.48 0.94
C SER A 11 -33.67 2.91 2.13
N MET A 12 -34.29 2.04 2.93
CA MET A 12 -33.64 1.36 4.06
C MET A 12 -32.55 0.39 3.59
N ILE A 13 -32.84 -0.39 2.54
CA ILE A 13 -31.87 -1.30 1.92
C ILE A 13 -30.66 -0.51 1.41
N SER A 14 -30.89 0.63 0.75
CA SER A 14 -29.82 1.51 0.24
C SER A 14 -28.94 2.06 1.37
N ALA A 15 -29.53 2.54 2.47
CA ALA A 15 -28.80 3.08 3.61
C ALA A 15 -27.92 2.00 4.27
N VAL A 16 -28.51 0.83 4.57
CA VAL A 16 -27.80 -0.31 5.18
C VAL A 16 -26.70 -0.81 4.26
N PHE A 17 -26.98 -0.98 2.98
CA PHE A 17 -26.00 -1.40 1.98
C PHE A 17 -24.84 -0.40 1.88
N GLY A 18 -25.13 0.90 1.81
CA GLY A 18 -24.11 1.95 1.80
C GLY A 18 -23.21 1.90 3.03
N THR A 19 -23.78 1.76 4.23
CA THR A 19 -22.97 1.61 5.46
C THR A 19 -22.14 0.33 5.50
N LEU A 20 -22.70 -0.80 5.06
CA LEU A 20 -21.95 -2.06 4.98
C LEU A 20 -20.83 -1.99 3.96
N LEU A 21 -21.05 -1.31 2.84
CA LEU A 21 -20.04 -1.06 1.82
C LEU A 21 -18.90 -0.22 2.41
N VAL A 22 -19.19 0.88 3.10
CA VAL A 22 -18.16 1.69 3.76
C VAL A 22 -17.35 0.89 4.79
N ILE A 23 -18.02 0.14 5.67
CA ILE A 23 -17.34 -0.69 6.70
C ILE A 23 -16.50 -1.78 6.03
N GLY A 24 -17.06 -2.48 5.03
CA GLY A 24 -16.36 -3.53 4.28
C GLY A 24 -15.13 -2.99 3.58
N THR A 25 -15.22 -1.80 2.97
CA THR A 25 -14.09 -1.13 2.34
C THR A 25 -13.01 -0.76 3.34
N LEU A 26 -13.36 -0.25 4.53
CA LEU A 26 -12.39 0.03 5.59
C LEU A 26 -11.65 -1.25 6.06
N LEU A 27 -12.38 -2.34 6.28
CA LEU A 27 -11.78 -3.62 6.67
C LEU A 27 -10.87 -4.18 5.58
N LEU A 28 -11.26 -4.03 4.31
CA LEU A 28 -10.46 -4.46 3.17
C LEU A 28 -9.17 -3.64 3.04
N ILE A 29 -9.26 -2.30 3.18
CA ILE A 29 -8.07 -1.42 3.21
C ILE A 29 -7.12 -1.87 4.32
N TRP A 30 -7.64 -2.07 5.54
CA TRP A 30 -6.83 -2.50 6.68
C TRP A 30 -6.08 -3.80 6.41
N SER A 31 -6.78 -4.82 5.92
CA SER A 31 -6.20 -6.12 5.59
C SER A 31 -5.15 -6.05 4.47
N GLN A 32 -5.39 -5.23 3.44
CA GLN A 32 -4.45 -5.07 2.33
C GLN A 32 -3.23 -4.26 2.73
N LEU A 33 -3.40 -3.22 3.56
CA LEU A 33 -2.30 -2.38 4.04
C LEU A 33 -1.30 -3.20 4.84
N GLN A 34 -1.76 -4.05 5.78
CA GLN A 34 -0.89 -4.95 6.55
C GLN A 34 -0.08 -5.91 5.65
N ARG A 35 -0.69 -6.43 4.58
CA ARG A 35 0.01 -7.32 3.63
C ARG A 35 1.07 -6.58 2.83
N ILE A 36 0.78 -5.34 2.43
CA ILE A 36 1.72 -4.51 1.67
C ILE A 36 2.87 -4.06 2.54
N GLU A 37 2.60 -3.61 3.77
CA GLU A 37 3.61 -3.21 4.74
C GLU A 37 4.61 -4.35 4.99
N ALA A 38 4.11 -5.56 5.29
CA ALA A 38 4.96 -6.73 5.49
C ALA A 38 5.80 -7.11 4.26
N ARG A 39 5.30 -6.87 3.03
CA ARG A 39 6.08 -7.07 1.79
C ARG A 39 7.12 -5.96 1.59
N ALA A 40 6.71 -4.71 1.80
CA ALA A 40 7.56 -3.54 1.65
C ALA A 40 8.77 -3.64 2.58
N ASP A 41 8.56 -3.91 3.86
CA ASP A 41 9.64 -4.04 4.85
C ASP A 41 10.69 -5.07 4.43
N ARG A 42 10.25 -6.25 3.96
CA ARG A 42 11.15 -7.30 3.47
C ARG A 42 11.96 -6.85 2.26
N ILE A 43 11.30 -6.23 1.27
CA ILE A 43 11.96 -5.77 0.03
C ILE A 43 12.94 -4.64 0.34
N TYR A 44 12.56 -3.68 1.19
CA TYR A 44 13.43 -2.56 1.57
C TYR A 44 14.62 -3.06 2.39
N ALA A 45 14.42 -3.93 3.38
CA ALA A 45 15.51 -4.51 4.17
C ALA A 45 16.50 -5.30 3.29
N GLN A 46 16.00 -6.15 2.38
CA GLN A 46 16.84 -6.89 1.44
C GLN A 46 17.58 -5.97 0.47
N ALA A 47 16.93 -4.93 -0.05
CA ALA A 47 17.56 -3.98 -0.95
C ALA A 47 18.70 -3.21 -0.27
N VAL A 48 18.51 -2.78 0.98
CA VAL A 48 19.55 -2.09 1.76
C VAL A 48 20.73 -3.02 2.04
N LEU A 49 20.46 -4.27 2.45
CA LEU A 49 21.50 -5.26 2.68
C LEU A 49 22.34 -5.51 1.42
N VAL A 50 21.68 -5.77 0.28
CA VAL A 50 22.36 -6.02 -1.00
C VAL A 50 23.15 -4.78 -1.46
N GLN A 51 22.64 -3.57 -1.19
CA GLN A 51 23.33 -2.34 -1.52
C GLN A 51 24.59 -2.14 -0.66
N LEU A 52 24.52 -2.40 0.65
CA LEU A 52 25.69 -2.36 1.54
C LEU A 52 26.74 -3.41 1.14
N GLU A 53 26.31 -4.63 0.82
CA GLU A 53 27.21 -5.69 0.32
C GLU A 53 27.88 -5.29 -0.99
N LEU A 54 27.15 -4.67 -1.93
CA LEU A 54 27.70 -4.15 -3.17
C LEU A 54 28.74 -3.06 -2.92
N ASP A 55 28.43 -2.08 -2.07
CA ASP A 55 29.35 -1.00 -1.74
C ASP A 55 30.63 -1.52 -1.08
N SER A 56 30.52 -2.56 -0.23
CA SER A 56 31.67 -3.23 0.39
C SER A 56 32.51 -3.95 -0.66
N LEU A 57 31.88 -4.76 -1.53
CA LEU A 57 32.55 -5.51 -2.59
C LEU A 57 33.23 -4.58 -3.60
N GLU A 58 32.59 -3.47 -3.98
CA GLU A 58 33.19 -2.48 -4.88
C GLU A 58 34.42 -1.80 -4.25
N LYS A 59 34.39 -1.50 -2.94
CA LYS A 59 35.56 -0.98 -2.23
C LYS A 59 36.71 -1.98 -2.16
N GLU A 60 36.41 -3.25 -1.85
CA GLU A 60 37.41 -4.32 -1.81
C GLU A 60 38.04 -4.54 -3.19
N MET A 61 37.21 -4.56 -4.24
CA MET A 61 37.67 -4.66 -5.63
C MET A 61 38.59 -3.50 -6.00
N LEU A 62 38.20 -2.25 -5.70
CA LEU A 62 39.02 -1.06 -5.95
C LEU A 62 40.37 -1.11 -5.21
N ALA A 63 40.39 -1.61 -3.97
CA ALA A 63 41.62 -1.81 -3.21
C ALA A 63 42.51 -2.87 -3.88
N LEU A 64 41.94 -4.00 -4.32
CA LEU A 64 42.66 -5.05 -5.03
C LEU A 64 43.21 -4.57 -6.39
N GLU A 65 42.44 -3.79 -7.14
CA GLU A 65 42.90 -3.15 -8.38
C GLU A 65 44.07 -2.21 -8.13
N GLY A 66 44.01 -1.42 -7.05
CA GLY A 66 45.11 -0.56 -6.62
C GLY A 66 46.39 -1.35 -6.35
N VAL A 67 46.28 -2.48 -5.64
CA VAL A 67 47.41 -3.37 -5.37
C VAL A 67 47.98 -3.97 -6.65
N LEU A 68 47.12 -4.50 -7.53
CA LEU A 68 47.54 -5.09 -8.80
C LEU A 68 48.15 -4.07 -9.75
N ARG A 69 47.66 -2.82 -9.76
CA ARG A 69 48.23 -1.74 -10.56
C ARG A 69 49.63 -1.37 -10.08
N ALA A 70 49.83 -1.22 -8.77
CA ALA A 70 51.13 -0.98 -8.18
C ALA A 70 52.11 -2.13 -8.45
N ALA A 71 51.63 -3.37 -8.36
CA ALA A 71 52.39 -4.57 -8.67
C ALA A 71 52.86 -4.61 -10.14
N ARG A 72 51.96 -4.28 -11.08
CA ARG A 72 52.29 -4.20 -12.52
C ARG A 72 53.28 -3.08 -12.83
N GLU A 73 53.18 -1.94 -12.16
CA GLU A 73 54.10 -0.82 -12.35
C GLU A 73 55.53 -1.16 -11.89
N GLN A 74 55.67 -1.82 -10.74
CA GLN A 74 56.97 -2.31 -10.26
C GLN A 74 57.56 -3.40 -11.15
N ARG A 75 56.71 -4.29 -11.67
CA ARG A 75 57.10 -5.32 -12.64
C ARG A 75 57.63 -4.69 -13.94
N GLY A 76 56.93 -3.66 -14.45
CA GLY A 76 57.35 -2.92 -15.66
C GLY A 76 58.66 -2.13 -15.47
N LYS A 77 59.00 -1.77 -14.23
CA LYS A 77 60.28 -1.15 -13.85
C LYS A 77 61.41 -2.16 -13.63
N GLY A 78 61.17 -3.47 -13.85
CA GLY A 78 62.17 -4.52 -13.70
C GLY A 78 62.51 -4.86 -12.25
N ALA A 79 61.65 -4.51 -11.28
CA ALA A 79 61.88 -4.84 -9.89
C ALA A 79 61.84 -6.36 -9.67
N ALA A 80 62.91 -6.92 -9.10
CA ALA A 80 63.02 -8.36 -8.82
C ALA A 80 62.04 -8.85 -7.73
N ARG A 81 61.42 -7.94 -6.99
CA ARG A 81 60.43 -8.22 -5.94
C ARG A 81 59.34 -7.15 -5.99
N ILE A 82 58.10 -7.59 -5.88
CA ILE A 82 56.92 -6.73 -5.92
C ILE A 82 56.53 -6.44 -4.46
N GLU A 83 56.62 -5.17 -4.08
CA GLU A 83 56.35 -4.70 -2.73
C GLU A 83 55.31 -3.58 -2.78
N VAL A 84 54.09 -3.88 -2.32
CA VAL A 84 52.97 -2.94 -2.33
C VAL A 84 52.57 -2.66 -0.88
N GLY A 85 52.65 -1.39 -0.46
CA GLY A 85 52.29 -0.99 0.91
C GLY A 85 53.15 -1.61 2.01
N GLY A 86 54.41 -1.97 1.72
CA GLY A 86 55.32 -2.64 2.67
C GLY A 86 55.12 -4.14 2.80
N ILE A 87 54.21 -4.74 2.01
CA ILE A 87 53.99 -6.18 1.93
C ILE A 87 54.63 -6.71 0.66
N ARG A 88 55.42 -7.78 0.77
CA ARG A 88 56.05 -8.45 -0.38
C ARG A 88 55.12 -9.52 -0.94
N TYR A 89 54.88 -9.46 -2.23
CA TYR A 89 54.06 -10.41 -2.96
C TYR A 89 54.93 -11.25 -3.91
N SER A 90 54.65 -12.55 -3.95
CA SER A 90 55.17 -13.47 -4.96
C SER A 90 54.36 -13.39 -6.26
N GLU A 91 54.92 -13.86 -7.38
CA GLU A 91 54.17 -13.89 -8.66
C GLU A 91 52.91 -14.78 -8.59
N ASP A 92 52.96 -15.87 -7.81
CA ASP A 92 51.82 -16.77 -7.64
C ASP A 92 50.68 -16.11 -6.85
N GLU A 93 51.01 -15.31 -5.82
CA GLU A 93 50.04 -14.51 -5.08
C GLU A 93 49.40 -13.43 -5.96
N ILE A 94 50.18 -12.79 -6.84
CA ILE A 94 49.65 -11.81 -7.78
C ILE A 94 48.69 -12.46 -8.78
N ARG A 95 49.03 -13.64 -9.32
CA ARG A 95 48.10 -14.39 -10.19
C ARG A 95 46.84 -14.81 -9.46
N ARG A 96 46.95 -15.20 -8.19
CA ARG A 96 45.80 -15.51 -7.34
C ARG A 96 44.93 -14.28 -7.13
N LEU A 97 45.51 -13.12 -6.80
CA LEU A 97 44.78 -11.85 -6.66
C LEU A 97 44.10 -11.43 -7.97
N GLU A 98 44.74 -11.63 -9.13
CA GLU A 98 44.10 -11.40 -10.43
C GLU A 98 42.91 -12.33 -10.67
N SER A 99 42.98 -13.58 -10.20
CA SER A 99 41.86 -14.52 -10.29
C SER A 99 40.72 -14.16 -9.33
N GLU A 100 41.04 -13.72 -8.12
CA GLU A 100 40.08 -13.24 -7.12
C GLU A 100 39.37 -11.96 -7.60
N LEU A 101 40.10 -11.03 -8.23
CA LEU A 101 39.53 -9.82 -8.83
C LEU A 101 38.47 -10.15 -9.90
N ARG A 102 38.73 -11.13 -10.78
CA ARG A 102 37.73 -11.57 -11.76
C ARG A 102 36.51 -12.18 -11.09
N GLY A 103 36.72 -12.99 -10.04
CA GLY A 103 35.64 -13.54 -9.23
C GLY A 103 34.76 -12.47 -8.59
N PHE A 104 35.34 -11.37 -8.08
CA PHE A 104 34.59 -10.25 -7.55
C PHE A 104 33.73 -9.55 -8.62
N GLY A 105 34.25 -9.39 -9.84
CA GLY A 105 33.48 -8.83 -10.95
C GLY A 105 32.20 -9.60 -11.25
N ASP A 106 32.27 -10.93 -11.26
CA ASP A 106 31.10 -11.80 -11.46
C ASP A 106 30.09 -11.69 -10.31
N ILE A 107 30.58 -11.69 -9.06
CA ILE A 107 29.73 -11.55 -7.86
C ILE A 107 29.02 -10.18 -7.85
N ILE A 108 29.73 -9.10 -8.16
CA ILE A 108 29.16 -7.74 -8.27
C ILE A 108 28.10 -7.69 -9.37
N ALA A 109 28.36 -8.30 -10.53
CA ALA A 109 27.40 -8.34 -11.63
C ALA A 109 26.09 -9.08 -11.24
N VAL A 110 26.21 -10.19 -10.50
CA VAL A 110 25.04 -10.91 -9.95
C VAL A 110 24.29 -10.04 -8.94
N LYS A 111 24.99 -9.44 -7.98
CA LYS A 111 24.37 -8.60 -6.95
C LYS A 111 23.70 -7.35 -7.54
N ARG A 112 24.28 -6.72 -8.56
CA ARG A 112 23.66 -5.61 -9.33
C ARG A 112 22.37 -6.04 -10.00
N LYS A 113 22.32 -7.25 -10.60
CA LYS A 113 21.06 -7.81 -11.15
C LYS A 113 20.03 -8.04 -10.06
N THR A 114 20.43 -8.55 -8.90
CA THR A 114 19.54 -8.74 -7.75
C THR A 114 18.98 -7.40 -7.25
N LEU A 115 19.82 -6.36 -7.14
CA LEU A 115 19.40 -5.01 -6.76
C LEU A 115 18.42 -4.41 -7.78
N ALA A 116 18.69 -4.59 -9.08
CA ALA A 116 17.77 -4.15 -10.12
C ALA A 116 16.40 -4.86 -10.05
N ALA A 117 16.39 -6.16 -9.74
CA ALA A 117 15.16 -6.92 -9.52
C ALA A 117 14.40 -6.42 -8.26
N LEU A 118 15.10 -6.15 -7.17
CA LEU A 118 14.54 -5.58 -5.94
C LEU A 118 13.95 -4.18 -6.19
N ASN A 119 14.62 -3.33 -6.98
CA ASN A 119 14.08 -2.01 -7.34
C ASN A 119 12.82 -2.10 -8.20
N ARG A 120 12.75 -3.06 -9.14
CA ARG A 120 11.48 -3.33 -9.86
C ARG A 120 10.38 -3.79 -8.90
N SER A 121 10.74 -4.59 -7.89
CA SER A 121 9.78 -5.03 -6.87
C SER A 121 9.29 -3.89 -5.97
N LYS A 122 10.14 -2.90 -5.66
CA LYS A 122 9.70 -1.66 -4.98
C LYS A 122 8.67 -0.90 -5.84
N ALA A 123 8.94 -0.77 -7.14
CA ALA A 123 8.02 -0.11 -8.06
C ALA A 123 6.66 -0.84 -8.16
N SER A 124 6.66 -2.17 -8.17
CA SER A 124 5.40 -2.93 -8.15
C SER A 124 4.62 -2.73 -6.85
N VAL A 125 5.31 -2.66 -5.71
CA VAL A 125 4.66 -2.39 -4.41
C VAL A 125 4.01 -1.01 -4.38
N LEU A 126 4.68 0.01 -4.92
CA LEU A 126 4.11 1.36 -5.03
C LEU A 126 2.87 1.39 -5.94
N LEU A 127 2.90 0.64 -7.04
CA LEU A 127 1.78 0.52 -7.96
C LEU A 127 0.59 -0.21 -7.31
N ASP A 128 0.83 -1.31 -6.59
CA ASP A 128 -0.20 -2.02 -5.82
C ASP A 128 -0.87 -1.08 -4.80
N LEU A 129 -0.07 -0.27 -4.09
CA LEU A 129 -0.57 0.72 -3.13
C LEU A 129 -1.42 1.80 -3.82
N GLN A 130 -0.99 2.29 -4.98
CA GLN A 130 -1.73 3.29 -5.74
C GLN A 130 -3.07 2.75 -6.26
N ILE A 131 -3.10 1.50 -6.75
CA ILE A 131 -4.34 0.84 -7.17
C ILE A 131 -5.30 0.69 -6.00
N LEU A 132 -4.81 0.24 -4.84
CA LEU A 132 -5.63 0.12 -3.63
C LEU A 132 -6.18 1.47 -3.19
N PHE A 133 -5.37 2.53 -3.24
CA PHE A 133 -5.81 3.88 -2.90
C PHE A 133 -6.96 4.33 -3.81
N TRP A 134 -6.80 4.23 -5.13
CA TRP A 134 -7.85 4.64 -6.06
C TRP A 134 -9.09 3.76 -6.01
N GLY A 135 -8.93 2.44 -5.90
CA GLY A 135 -10.04 1.49 -5.78
C GLY A 135 -10.84 1.69 -4.49
N SER A 136 -10.15 1.91 -3.37
CA SER A 136 -10.79 2.19 -2.09
C SER A 136 -11.47 3.55 -2.06
N LEU A 137 -10.83 4.60 -2.61
CA LEU A 137 -11.43 5.93 -2.73
C LEU A 137 -12.73 5.89 -3.52
N PHE A 138 -12.73 5.21 -4.68
CA PHE A 138 -13.92 5.05 -5.51
C PHE A 138 -15.03 4.30 -4.77
N SER A 139 -14.69 3.16 -4.15
CA SER A 139 -15.64 2.35 -3.39
C SER A 139 -16.25 3.14 -2.22
N LEU A 140 -15.43 3.89 -1.48
CA LEU A 140 -15.87 4.68 -0.35
C LEU A 140 -16.75 5.86 -0.79
N LEU A 141 -16.41 6.54 -1.89
CA LEU A 141 -17.25 7.59 -2.48
C LEU A 141 -18.65 7.05 -2.82
N VAL A 142 -18.72 5.91 -3.51
CA VAL A 142 -19.99 5.27 -3.88
C VAL A 142 -20.78 4.86 -2.64
N GLY A 143 -20.12 4.27 -1.63
CA GLY A 143 -20.75 3.89 -0.37
C GLY A 143 -21.32 5.07 0.40
N VAL A 144 -20.58 6.17 0.49
CA VAL A 144 -21.02 7.41 1.14
C VAL A 144 -22.20 8.04 0.40
N ILE A 145 -22.17 8.11 -0.93
CA ILE A 145 -23.29 8.64 -1.72
C ILE A 145 -24.55 7.77 -1.53
N ALA A 146 -24.41 6.45 -1.59
CA ALA A 146 -25.53 5.53 -1.37
C ALA A 146 -26.12 5.67 0.05
N ALA A 147 -25.26 5.74 1.07
CA ALA A 147 -25.68 5.96 2.45
C ALA A 147 -26.38 7.32 2.61
N ALA A 148 -25.79 8.40 2.07
CA ALA A 148 -26.37 9.74 2.13
C ALA A 148 -27.74 9.81 1.46
N LEU A 149 -27.90 9.26 0.25
CA LEU A 149 -29.19 9.20 -0.43
C LEU A 149 -30.22 8.35 0.33
N GLY A 150 -29.81 7.21 0.88
CA GLY A 150 -30.66 6.36 1.71
C GLY A 150 -31.15 7.09 2.96
N TYR A 151 -30.24 7.75 3.69
CA TYR A 151 -30.56 8.53 4.89
C TYR A 151 -31.39 9.78 4.59
N LEU A 152 -31.08 10.53 3.53
CA LEU A 152 -31.86 11.71 3.12
C LEU A 152 -33.28 11.31 2.72
N SER A 153 -33.45 10.24 1.94
CA SER A 153 -34.76 9.71 1.55
C SER A 153 -35.59 9.32 2.78
N TRP A 154 -34.97 8.63 3.74
CA TRP A 154 -35.61 8.27 4.99
C TRP A 154 -35.98 9.51 5.84
N PHE A 155 -35.06 10.47 6.00
CA PHE A 155 -35.24 11.63 6.85
C PHE A 155 -36.25 12.65 6.30
N HIS A 156 -36.27 12.88 4.98
CA HIS A 156 -37.24 13.77 4.34
C HIS A 156 -38.67 13.27 4.55
N LYS A 157 -38.87 11.94 4.52
CA LYS A 157 -40.17 11.31 4.80
C LYS A 157 -40.56 11.39 6.28
N VAL A 158 -39.63 11.20 7.21
CA VAL A 158 -39.88 11.37 8.67
C VAL A 158 -40.31 12.80 9.01
N ARG A 159 -39.83 13.81 8.27
CA ARG A 159 -40.25 15.21 8.43
C ARG A 159 -41.61 15.52 7.80
N ILE A 160 -41.93 14.96 6.63
CA ILE A 160 -43.19 15.24 5.91
C ILE A 160 -44.40 14.50 6.52
N PHE A 161 -44.20 13.32 7.14
CA PHE A 161 -45.27 12.55 7.78
C PHE A 161 -45.26 12.65 9.31
N ARG A 162 -44.89 13.81 9.85
CA ARG A 162 -44.97 14.09 11.28
C ARG A 162 -46.31 14.73 11.68
N ASP A 163 -47.43 14.24 11.18
CA ASP A 163 -48.70 14.35 11.91
C ASP A 163 -49.69 13.23 11.56
N ARG A 164 -49.73 12.21 12.40
CA ARG A 164 -50.85 11.25 12.51
C ARG A 164 -51.31 11.12 13.96
N ARG A 165 -51.06 12.14 14.79
CA ARG A 165 -51.39 12.13 16.23
C ARG A 165 -52.39 13.20 16.66
N HIS A 166 -53.03 13.89 15.71
CA HIS A 166 -54.36 14.48 15.93
C HIS A 166 -55.40 13.61 15.20
N GLY A 167 -55.67 12.43 15.77
CA GLY A 167 -57.01 11.85 15.60
C GLY A 167 -58.02 12.80 16.26
N PRO A 168 -59.30 12.81 15.82
CA PRO A 168 -60.32 13.67 16.41
C PRO A 168 -60.33 13.44 17.92
N ARG A 169 -60.24 14.52 18.70
CA ARG A 169 -60.16 14.45 20.15
C ARG A 169 -61.46 13.81 20.65
N ALA A 170 -61.39 12.97 21.69
CA ALA A 170 -62.57 12.43 22.35
C ALA A 170 -63.53 13.54 22.85
N GLU A 171 -63.02 14.76 23.00
CA GLU A 171 -63.77 16.00 23.28
C GLU A 171 -64.73 16.39 22.15
N ASP A 172 -64.38 16.10 20.88
CA ASP A 172 -65.22 16.41 19.71
C ASP A 172 -66.37 15.39 19.54
N LEU A 173 -66.24 14.18 20.08
CA LEU A 173 -67.32 13.17 20.06
C LEU A 173 -68.41 13.43 21.11
N GLN A 174 -68.06 14.07 22.23
CA GLN A 174 -69.03 14.49 23.25
C GLN A 174 -69.89 15.67 22.77
N ALA A 175 -69.33 16.55 21.93
CA ALA A 175 -70.08 17.64 21.29
C ALA A 175 -71.16 17.15 20.30
N PHE A 176 -71.03 15.93 19.76
CA PHE A 176 -72.06 15.31 18.92
C PHE A 176 -73.11 14.51 19.71
N GLU A 177 -72.81 14.09 20.95
CA GLU A 177 -73.77 13.43 21.85
C GLU A 177 -74.66 14.45 22.61
N GLU A 178 -74.14 15.65 22.88
CA GLU A 178 -74.87 16.72 23.60
C GLU A 178 -75.68 17.67 22.71
N ALA A 179 -75.74 17.45 21.39
CA ALA A 179 -76.59 18.26 20.51
C ALA A 179 -78.06 17.75 20.57
N PRO A 180 -79.00 18.45 21.22
CA PRO A 180 -80.41 18.11 21.08
C PRO A 180 -80.82 18.37 19.62
N GLY A 181 -81.25 17.32 18.92
CA GLY A 181 -81.88 17.47 17.62
C GLY A 181 -83.04 18.47 17.73
N PRO A 182 -83.10 19.52 16.89
CA PRO A 182 -84.27 20.37 16.85
C PRO A 182 -85.44 19.59 16.24
N ARG A 183 -86.52 19.57 17.02
CA ARG A 183 -87.87 19.11 16.65
C ARG A 183 -88.44 19.90 15.48
#